data_AF-A0A0G0BXT8-F1
#
_entry.id   AF-A0A0G0BXT8-F1
#
_cell.length_a   1.000
_cell.length_b   1.000
_cell.length_c   1.000
_cell.angle_alpha   90.00
_cell.angle_beta   90.00
_cell.angle_gamma   90.00
#
_symmetry.space_group_name_H-M   'P 1'
#
loop_
_entity.id
_entity.type
_entity.pdbx_description
1 polymer ?
#
loop_
_entity_poly.entity_id
_entity_poly.type
_entity_poly.pdbx_seq_one_letter_code
_entity_poly.pdbx_strand_id
1 'polypeptide(L)'
;TDTGLLSTSTISLQNQLDQVMTDTTNLQDQIDLFTTSTINLQNQIDAVATDTGLLSTSTISLQNQLDQVMTDTTNLQDQIDLFTTSTINLQNQIDAVATDTGLLSTSTISLQNQLDQVMTDTTNLQDQIDLFTTSTINLQNQIDAVATDTGLLSTSTISLQNQLDQVMTDTTNLQDQIDLFTTSTINLQNQIDAVATDTGLLSTSTISLQDQILDLNATSTEINGGTFVRYASGAIIECLVVSGSGNTLAGQPVFGGDITLVDQNTELIIAVQSSISQNIVMNNGTVILNDDLKFVGDKAFTGSGIINANNRLIEFGGDLNLTSSVIIANSSGIRLGGTTQLSSIMTLTSNNVIIGDENILDLGTTGQIIVGSGSNLVIRDTIVKNISGNNIQCYSGSTITLQNSTWILDANYSFTAGALEIQDNFEIKGSYTLAYQTIETSSILPYSTLILDNGLTFSYDPISSSSQLLGFIDETSMLILDGATLHTVTNLELIRGTLGILRNSYLSSEASDPFDAEQGIFFGDLVNDMFCQIVPGVHLILTQGNLVNKNLIISSWNLPVASSVLNIGSNSSLILETDLDLGLGVVQFGDGAYLKRIGGADLVSSVNLDGALTYSIIS
;
A
#
# COMPACT_ATOMS: atom_id res chain seq x y z
N THR A 1 101.00 172.09 14.05
CA THR A 1 100.81 171.39 12.78
C THR A 1 101.48 170.03 12.89
N ASP A 2 100.77 168.99 12.42
CA ASP A 2 101.20 167.60 12.13
C ASP A 2 101.53 166.62 13.26
N THR A 3 102.19 166.99 14.37
CA THR A 3 102.62 165.96 15.36
C THR A 3 101.48 165.39 16.22
N GLY A 4 100.46 166.18 16.55
CA GLY A 4 99.29 165.72 17.32
C GLY A 4 98.24 164.93 16.52
N LEU A 5 98.26 165.04 15.19
CA LEU A 5 97.41 164.26 14.28
C LEU A 5 98.01 162.86 14.03
N LEU A 6 99.33 162.73 13.94
CA LEU A 6 99.99 161.42 13.85
C LEU A 6 99.77 160.58 15.12
N SER A 7 99.88 161.18 16.31
CA SER A 7 99.69 160.43 17.57
C SER A 7 98.26 159.89 17.70
N THR A 8 97.26 160.66 17.27
CA THR A 8 95.85 160.25 17.28
C THR A 8 95.56 159.14 16.25
N SER A 9 96.15 159.21 15.06
CA SER A 9 96.07 158.11 14.08
C SER A 9 96.76 156.83 14.55
N THR A 10 97.93 156.93 15.19
CA THR A 10 98.63 155.76 15.76
C THR A 10 97.84 155.13 16.89
N ILE A 11 97.26 155.93 17.79
CA ILE A 11 96.36 155.42 18.85
C ILE A 11 95.11 154.78 18.24
N SER A 12 94.53 155.37 17.20
CA SER A 12 93.37 154.80 16.51
C SER A 12 93.69 153.46 15.85
N LEU A 13 94.84 153.34 15.18
CA LEU A 13 95.32 152.08 14.59
C LEU A 13 95.65 151.05 15.67
N GLN A 14 96.22 151.46 16.80
CA GLN A 14 96.47 150.57 17.94
C GLN A 14 95.15 150.04 18.51
N ASN A 15 94.15 150.91 18.71
CA ASN A 15 92.81 150.48 19.16
C ASN A 15 92.14 149.53 18.16
N GLN A 16 92.29 149.76 16.86
CA GLN A 16 91.81 148.83 15.83
C GLN A 16 92.56 147.51 15.85
N LEU A 17 93.88 147.53 16.05
CA LEU A 17 94.71 146.33 16.17
C LEU A 17 94.33 145.53 17.42
N ASP A 18 94.13 146.19 18.55
CA ASP A 18 93.68 145.58 19.81
C ASP A 18 92.27 144.97 19.64
N GLN A 19 91.39 145.64 18.91
CA GLN A 19 90.07 145.11 18.54
C GLN A 19 90.19 143.89 17.63
N VAL A 20 91.03 143.92 16.60
CA VAL A 20 91.27 142.78 15.70
C VAL A 20 91.89 141.61 16.46
N MET A 21 92.82 141.86 17.38
CA MET A 21 93.38 140.83 18.26
C MET A 21 92.32 140.23 19.18
N THR A 22 91.43 141.06 19.71
CA THR A 22 90.28 140.63 20.52
C THR A 22 89.31 139.78 19.68
N ASP A 23 88.95 140.24 18.48
CA ASP A 23 88.05 139.52 17.57
C ASP A 23 88.66 138.21 17.09
N THR A 24 89.98 138.18 16.83
CA THR A 24 90.72 136.96 16.47
C THR A 24 90.71 135.96 17.61
N THR A 25 90.89 136.43 18.85
CA THR A 25 90.78 135.59 20.05
C THR A 25 89.36 135.03 20.20
N ASN A 26 88.34 135.87 20.05
CA ASN A 26 86.93 135.45 20.09
C ASN A 26 86.59 134.44 18.98
N LEU A 27 87.12 134.63 17.76
CA LEU A 27 86.92 133.69 16.65
C LEU A 27 87.63 132.35 16.93
N GLN A 28 88.83 132.40 17.52
CA GLN A 28 89.56 131.20 17.93
C GLN A 28 88.77 130.43 19.01
N ASP A 29 88.22 131.12 20.00
CA ASP A 29 87.36 130.52 21.03
C ASP A 29 86.10 129.88 20.40
N GLN A 30 85.49 130.53 19.41
CA GLN A 30 84.37 129.95 18.65
C GLN A 30 84.78 128.71 17.85
N ILE A 31 85.95 128.74 17.20
CA ILE A 31 86.50 127.59 16.46
C ILE A 31 86.75 126.43 17.42
N ASP A 32 87.33 126.68 18.60
CA ASP A 32 87.61 125.66 19.61
C ASP A 32 86.30 125.07 20.16
N LEU A 33 85.27 125.91 20.38
CA LEU A 33 83.93 125.48 20.78
C LEU A 33 83.24 124.64 19.69
N PHE A 34 83.31 125.06 18.42
CA PHE A 34 82.78 124.30 17.29
C PHE A 34 83.53 122.98 17.10
N THR A 35 84.85 122.97 17.27
CA THR A 35 85.68 121.76 17.20
C THR A 35 85.27 120.78 18.29
N THR A 36 85.11 121.27 19.53
CA THR A 36 84.62 120.46 20.67
C THR A 36 83.22 119.89 20.40
N SER A 37 82.31 120.71 19.88
CA SER A 37 80.94 120.27 19.54
C SER A 37 80.92 119.25 18.40
N THR A 38 81.79 119.42 17.40
CA THR A 38 81.93 118.49 16.27
C THR A 38 82.46 117.15 16.75
N ILE A 39 83.47 117.14 17.62
CA ILE A 39 83.98 115.92 18.25
C ILE A 39 82.87 115.24 19.08
N ASN A 40 82.07 116.01 19.82
CA ASN A 40 80.95 115.46 20.60
C ASN A 40 79.88 114.82 19.69
N LEU A 41 79.47 115.51 18.63
CA LEU A 41 78.53 114.97 17.63
C LEU A 41 79.09 113.72 16.94
N GLN A 42 80.38 113.69 16.61
CA GLN A 42 81.01 112.50 16.03
C GLN A 42 80.96 111.32 16.99
N ASN A 43 81.27 111.54 18.28
CA ASN A 43 81.15 110.50 19.30
C ASN A 43 79.71 109.99 19.44
N GLN A 44 78.71 110.89 19.35
CA GLN A 44 77.28 110.49 19.35
C GLN A 44 76.91 109.68 18.10
N ILE A 45 77.41 110.06 16.92
CA ILE A 45 77.22 109.31 15.67
C ILE A 45 77.84 107.92 15.78
N ASP A 46 79.06 107.82 16.29
CA ASP A 46 79.77 106.54 16.46
C ASP A 46 79.03 105.64 17.46
N ALA A 47 78.47 106.22 18.54
CA ALA A 47 77.62 105.51 19.49
C ALA A 47 76.32 105.00 18.82
N VAL A 48 75.62 105.84 18.05
CA VAL A 48 74.41 105.44 17.31
C VAL A 48 74.71 104.37 16.26
N ALA A 49 75.85 104.47 15.56
CA ALA A 49 76.29 103.45 14.60
C ALA A 49 76.54 102.10 15.30
N THR A 50 77.17 102.15 16.48
CA THR A 50 77.39 100.96 17.33
C THR A 50 76.05 100.35 17.77
N ASP A 51 75.13 101.16 18.30
CA ASP A 51 73.80 100.71 18.71
C ASP A 51 72.98 100.14 17.54
N THR A 52 73.10 100.73 16.35
CA THR A 52 72.45 100.24 15.12
C THR A 52 73.02 98.88 14.70
N GLY A 53 74.34 98.69 14.81
CA GLY A 53 74.99 97.41 14.54
C GLY A 53 74.56 96.32 15.53
N LEU A 54 74.47 96.67 16.82
CA LEU A 54 73.94 95.77 17.86
C LEU A 54 72.47 95.42 17.59
N LEU A 55 71.64 96.41 17.27
CA LEU A 55 70.23 96.21 16.95
C LEU A 55 70.06 95.31 15.71
N SER A 56 70.82 95.53 14.65
CA SER A 56 70.80 94.67 13.46
C SER A 56 71.16 93.23 13.79
N THR A 57 72.17 93.03 14.64
CA THR A 57 72.56 91.69 15.13
C THR A 57 71.42 91.05 15.93
N SER A 58 70.77 91.79 16.82
CA SER A 58 69.59 91.31 17.56
C SER A 58 68.41 90.99 16.63
N THR A 59 68.14 91.81 15.61
CA THR A 59 67.09 91.55 14.61
C THR A 59 67.36 90.27 13.83
N ILE A 60 68.60 90.03 13.39
CA ILE A 60 68.99 88.80 12.70
C ILE A 60 68.81 87.59 13.63
N SER A 61 69.22 87.71 14.89
CA SER A 61 69.03 86.66 15.90
C SER A 61 67.56 86.31 16.10
N LEU A 62 66.69 87.33 16.26
CA LEU A 62 65.24 87.14 16.38
C LEU A 62 64.62 86.55 15.12
N GLN A 63 65.07 86.94 13.93
CA GLN A 63 64.61 86.36 12.67
C GLN A 63 64.95 84.87 12.59
N ASN A 64 66.18 84.49 12.93
CA ASN A 64 66.58 83.07 12.97
C ASN A 64 65.74 82.28 13.98
N GLN A 65 65.44 82.85 15.15
CA GLN A 65 64.54 82.23 16.14
C GLN A 65 63.12 82.08 15.58
N LEU A 66 62.60 83.07 14.87
CA LEU A 66 61.28 83.01 14.24
C LEU A 66 61.23 81.94 13.15
N ASP A 67 62.25 81.84 12.30
CA ASP A 67 62.36 80.83 11.25
C ASP A 67 62.41 79.41 11.85
N GLN A 68 63.11 79.24 12.97
CA GLN A 68 63.12 77.97 13.72
C GLN A 68 61.72 77.64 14.27
N VAL A 69 61.03 78.61 14.88
CA VAL A 69 59.66 78.41 15.40
C VAL A 69 58.68 78.04 14.28
N MET A 70 58.79 78.66 13.11
CA MET A 70 57.96 78.32 11.95
C MET A 70 58.23 76.90 11.45
N THR A 71 59.50 76.50 11.43
CA THR A 71 59.91 75.12 11.08
C THR A 71 59.36 74.12 12.09
N ASP A 72 59.49 74.40 13.38
CA ASP A 72 58.97 73.56 14.46
C ASP A 72 57.44 73.46 14.42
N THR A 73 56.75 74.56 14.11
CA THR A 73 55.29 74.59 13.94
C THR A 73 54.83 73.71 12.78
N THR A 74 55.56 73.76 11.65
CA THR A 74 55.28 72.90 10.49
C THR A 74 55.48 71.43 10.85
N ASN A 75 56.59 71.09 11.51
CA ASN A 75 56.85 69.73 11.97
C ASN A 75 55.79 69.22 12.97
N LEU A 76 55.32 70.08 13.88
CA LEU A 76 54.23 69.73 14.81
C LEU A 76 52.92 69.50 14.06
N GLN A 77 52.63 70.29 13.03
CA GLN A 77 51.43 70.09 12.22
C GLN A 77 51.47 68.75 11.48
N ASP A 78 52.60 68.38 10.88
CA ASP A 78 52.78 67.08 10.24
C ASP A 78 52.60 65.92 11.23
N GLN A 79 53.08 66.07 12.47
CA GLN A 79 52.85 65.09 13.54
C GLN A 79 51.37 65.00 13.94
N ILE A 80 50.67 66.13 14.02
CA ILE A 80 49.22 66.17 14.31
C ILE A 80 48.43 65.46 13.20
N ASP A 81 48.77 65.69 11.94
CA ASP A 81 48.11 65.07 10.80
C ASP A 81 48.33 63.55 10.77
N LEU A 82 49.56 63.12 11.09
CA LEU A 82 49.90 61.70 11.25
C LEU A 82 49.10 61.07 12.40
N PHE A 83 49.07 61.70 13.58
CA PHE A 83 48.29 61.21 14.71
C PHE A 83 46.80 61.15 14.40
N THR A 84 46.26 62.16 13.72
CA THR A 84 44.85 62.19 13.30
C THR A 84 44.54 61.00 12.39
N THR A 85 45.40 60.71 11.43
CA THR A 85 45.26 59.56 10.53
C THR A 85 45.31 58.24 11.30
N SER A 86 46.25 58.08 12.23
CA SER A 86 46.34 56.91 13.10
C SER A 86 45.11 56.73 13.99
N THR A 87 44.58 57.82 14.55
CA THR A 87 43.35 57.80 15.36
C THR A 87 42.14 57.35 14.55
N ILE A 88 41.99 57.86 13.31
CA ILE A 88 40.90 57.42 12.41
C ILE A 88 41.03 55.92 12.10
N ASN A 89 42.23 55.44 11.81
CA ASN A 89 42.45 54.02 11.55
C ASN A 89 42.13 53.14 12.77
N LEU A 90 42.53 53.56 13.97
CA LEU A 90 42.19 52.86 15.21
C LEU A 90 40.67 52.86 15.47
N GLN A 91 39.98 53.97 15.19
CA GLN A 91 38.53 54.03 15.33
C GLN A 91 37.84 53.04 14.37
N ASN A 92 38.27 52.97 13.12
CA ASN A 92 37.74 52.00 12.16
C ASN A 92 37.95 50.55 12.63
N GLN A 93 39.12 50.25 13.23
CA GLN A 93 39.38 48.93 13.82
C GLN A 93 38.48 48.63 15.01
N ILE A 94 38.23 49.61 15.89
CA ILE A 94 37.30 49.49 17.01
C ILE A 94 35.88 49.21 16.52
N ASP A 95 35.42 49.94 15.50
CA ASP A 95 34.07 49.77 14.94
C ASP A 95 33.90 48.38 14.29
N ALA A 96 34.94 47.89 13.61
CA ALA A 96 34.95 46.53 13.06
C ALA A 96 34.86 45.47 14.17
N VAL A 97 35.68 45.59 15.23
CA VAL A 97 35.63 44.67 16.38
C VAL A 97 34.28 44.72 17.09
N ALA A 98 33.66 45.89 17.23
CA ALA A 98 32.33 46.03 17.81
C ALA A 98 31.27 45.30 16.98
N THR A 99 31.36 45.40 15.65
CA THR A 99 30.48 44.70 14.71
C THR A 99 30.64 43.18 14.84
N ASP A 100 31.88 42.68 14.81
CA ASP A 100 32.17 41.25 14.95
C ASP A 100 31.70 40.71 16.31
N THR A 101 31.85 41.49 17.38
CA THR A 101 31.36 41.14 18.72
C THR A 101 29.83 41.01 18.74
N GLY A 102 29.12 41.90 18.04
CA GLY A 102 27.65 41.82 17.90
C GLY A 102 27.17 40.58 17.14
N LEU A 103 27.85 40.26 16.03
CA LEU A 103 27.58 39.05 15.25
C LEU A 103 27.86 37.77 16.05
N LEU A 104 28.96 37.76 16.81
CA LEU A 104 29.30 36.65 17.69
C LEU A 104 28.23 36.47 18.77
N SER A 105 27.78 37.55 19.42
CA SER A 105 26.72 37.50 20.43
C SER A 105 25.41 36.92 19.88
N THR A 106 25.02 37.31 18.66
CA THR A 106 23.83 36.79 18.00
C THR A 106 23.97 35.29 17.71
N SER A 107 25.16 34.87 17.24
CA SER A 107 25.47 33.46 16.99
C SER A 107 25.44 32.63 18.28
N THR A 108 25.97 33.18 19.38
CA THR A 108 25.92 32.55 20.71
C THR A 108 24.49 32.36 21.19
N ILE A 109 23.62 33.37 21.04
CA ILE A 109 22.20 33.26 21.41
C ILE A 109 21.49 32.19 20.56
N SER A 110 21.75 32.16 19.26
CA SER A 110 21.19 31.13 18.37
C SER A 110 21.59 29.72 18.78
N LEU A 111 22.88 29.51 19.09
CA LEU A 111 23.39 28.22 19.56
C LEU A 111 22.81 27.83 20.92
N GLN A 112 22.60 28.80 21.83
CA GLN A 112 21.97 28.54 23.12
C GLN A 112 20.52 28.06 22.94
N ASN A 113 19.74 28.72 22.07
CA ASN A 113 18.36 28.29 21.78
C ASN A 113 18.31 26.89 21.16
N GLN A 114 19.25 26.56 20.26
CA GLN A 114 19.36 25.22 19.70
C GLN A 114 19.70 24.19 20.78
N LEU A 115 20.60 24.52 21.72
CA LEU A 115 20.94 23.65 22.84
C LEU A 115 19.74 23.42 23.77
N ASP A 116 18.97 24.46 24.07
CA ASP A 116 17.77 24.36 24.91
C ASP A 116 16.70 23.46 24.27
N GLN A 117 16.54 23.54 22.94
CA GLN A 117 15.65 22.66 22.19
C GLN A 117 16.13 21.20 22.27
N VAL A 118 17.42 20.94 22.02
CA VAL A 118 17.99 19.59 22.10
C VAL A 118 17.84 19.00 23.51
N MET A 119 18.00 19.80 24.56
CA MET A 119 17.76 19.37 25.94
C MET A 119 16.31 18.98 26.18
N THR A 120 15.36 19.77 25.66
CA THR A 120 13.93 19.48 25.74
C THR A 120 13.58 18.18 25.02
N ASP A 121 14.10 18.01 23.80
CA ASP A 121 13.88 16.80 23.00
C ASP A 121 14.49 15.56 23.70
N THR A 122 15.67 15.71 24.31
CA THR A 122 16.31 14.64 25.08
C THR A 122 15.46 14.22 26.28
N THR A 123 14.86 15.17 27.01
CA THR A 123 13.92 14.84 28.11
C THR A 123 12.68 14.12 27.59
N ASN A 124 12.07 14.59 26.50
CA ASN A 124 10.90 13.94 25.91
C ASN A 124 11.20 12.51 25.44
N LEU A 125 12.37 12.28 24.82
CA LEU A 125 12.81 10.94 24.41
C LEU A 125 13.01 10.04 25.62
N GLN A 126 13.56 10.56 26.72
CA GLN A 126 13.72 9.79 27.95
C GLN A 126 12.37 9.37 28.54
N ASP A 127 11.37 10.27 28.56
CA ASP A 127 10.01 9.94 29.01
C ASP A 127 9.36 8.86 28.14
N GLN A 128 9.57 8.91 26.82
CA GLN A 128 9.11 7.87 25.90
C GLN A 128 9.79 6.52 26.17
N ILE A 129 11.10 6.50 26.42
CA ILE A 129 11.85 5.29 26.78
C ILE A 129 11.31 4.67 28.07
N ASP A 130 11.01 5.48 29.07
CA ASP A 130 10.48 5.01 30.36
C ASP A 130 9.07 4.40 30.19
N LEU A 131 8.24 5.01 29.34
CA LEU A 131 6.92 4.48 28.98
C LEU A 131 7.04 3.13 28.24
N PHE A 132 7.91 3.04 27.23
CA PHE A 132 8.14 1.80 26.50
C PHE A 132 8.68 0.70 27.40
N THR A 133 9.58 1.04 28.33
CA THR A 133 10.11 0.10 29.32
C THR A 133 8.99 -0.45 30.19
N THR A 134 8.09 0.41 30.68
CA THR A 134 6.94 0.01 31.49
C THR A 134 5.99 -0.93 30.72
N SER A 135 5.67 -0.57 29.47
CA SER A 135 4.83 -1.40 28.59
C SER A 135 5.46 -2.76 28.29
N THR A 136 6.78 -2.80 28.07
CA THR A 136 7.53 -4.05 27.83
C THR A 136 7.46 -4.97 29.05
N ILE A 137 7.63 -4.43 30.26
CA ILE A 137 7.49 -5.20 31.51
C ILE A 137 6.06 -5.77 31.65
N ASN A 138 5.03 -4.97 31.33
CA ASN A 138 3.64 -5.44 31.40
C ASN A 138 3.37 -6.57 30.40
N LEU A 139 3.85 -6.46 29.16
CA LEU A 139 3.73 -7.51 28.14
C LEU A 139 4.46 -8.78 28.57
N GLN A 140 5.66 -8.66 29.16
CA GLN A 140 6.38 -9.82 29.67
C GLN A 140 5.60 -10.55 30.77
N ASN A 141 5.00 -9.81 31.71
CA ASN A 141 4.14 -10.41 32.74
C ASN A 141 2.92 -11.13 32.15
N GLN A 142 2.33 -10.60 31.07
CA GLN A 142 1.22 -11.26 30.37
C GLN A 142 1.67 -12.54 29.66
N ILE A 143 2.85 -12.52 29.02
CA ILE A 143 3.45 -13.71 28.39
C ILE A 143 3.69 -14.81 29.43
N ASP A 144 4.25 -14.46 30.59
CA ASP A 144 4.52 -15.43 31.66
C ASP A 144 3.23 -16.05 32.21
N ALA A 145 2.15 -15.27 32.30
CA ALA A 145 0.82 -15.77 32.69
C ALA A 145 0.26 -16.75 31.65
N VAL A 146 0.30 -16.40 30.36
CA VAL A 146 -0.15 -17.28 29.27
C VAL A 146 0.66 -18.57 29.20
N ALA A 147 1.98 -18.50 29.43
CA ALA A 147 2.84 -19.68 29.48
C ALA A 147 2.43 -20.62 30.63
N THR A 148 2.08 -20.05 31.79
CA THR A 148 1.56 -20.81 32.94
C THR A 148 0.24 -21.51 32.60
N ASP A 149 -0.72 -20.78 32.03
CA ASP A 149 -2.03 -21.32 31.65
C ASP A 149 -1.90 -22.41 30.57
N THR A 150 -0.98 -22.23 29.61
CA THR A 150 -0.68 -23.23 28.58
C THR A 150 -0.14 -24.52 29.18
N GLY A 151 0.72 -24.42 30.20
CA GLY A 151 1.23 -25.58 30.94
C GLY A 151 0.13 -26.34 31.70
N LEU A 152 -0.79 -25.61 32.33
CA LEU A 152 -1.95 -26.20 33.00
C LEU A 152 -2.87 -26.90 32.00
N LEU A 153 -3.17 -26.26 30.87
CA LEU A 153 -4.00 -26.82 29.82
C LEU A 153 -3.40 -28.11 29.25
N SER A 154 -2.09 -28.11 28.96
CA SER A 154 -1.38 -29.31 28.49
C SER A 154 -1.52 -30.48 29.48
N THR A 155 -1.39 -30.21 30.77
CA THR A 155 -1.59 -31.22 31.83
C THR A 155 -3.02 -31.77 31.83
N SER A 156 -4.02 -30.89 31.69
CA SER A 156 -5.43 -31.30 31.59
C SER A 156 -5.70 -32.12 30.32
N THR A 157 -5.13 -31.75 29.18
CA THR A 157 -5.26 -32.49 27.92
C THR A 157 -4.67 -33.89 28.04
N ILE A 158 -3.48 -34.05 28.63
CA ILE A 158 -2.88 -35.37 28.88
C ILE A 158 -3.79 -36.21 29.79
N SER A 159 -4.35 -35.62 30.84
CA SER A 159 -5.29 -36.30 31.75
C SER A 159 -6.54 -36.81 31.01
N LEU A 160 -7.14 -35.97 30.16
CA LEU A 160 -8.30 -36.34 29.35
C LEU A 160 -7.96 -37.42 28.31
N GLN A 161 -6.78 -37.35 27.69
CA GLN A 161 -6.32 -38.37 26.74
C GLN A 161 -6.20 -39.74 27.44
N ASN A 162 -5.60 -39.79 28.63
CA ASN A 162 -5.51 -41.03 29.40
C ASN A 162 -6.90 -41.60 29.75
N GLN A 163 -7.88 -40.73 30.06
CA GLN A 163 -9.25 -41.16 30.30
C GLN A 163 -9.91 -41.71 29.02
N LEU A 164 -9.67 -41.08 27.88
CA LEU A 164 -10.17 -41.55 26.59
C LEU A 164 -9.59 -42.92 26.21
N ASP A 165 -8.29 -43.11 26.40
CA ASP A 165 -7.63 -44.40 26.15
C ASP A 165 -8.21 -45.53 27.00
N GLN A 166 -8.55 -45.22 28.26
CA GLN A 166 -9.23 -46.16 29.15
C GLN A 166 -10.64 -46.50 28.63
N VAL A 167 -11.43 -45.50 28.22
CA VAL A 167 -12.77 -45.72 27.66
C VAL A 167 -12.72 -46.54 26.37
N MET A 168 -11.72 -46.31 25.51
CA MET A 168 -11.51 -47.11 24.29
C MET A 168 -11.20 -48.57 24.60
N THR A 169 -10.36 -48.81 25.62
CA THR A 169 -10.05 -50.16 26.10
C THR A 169 -11.31 -50.86 26.63
N ASP A 170 -12.09 -50.16 27.45
CA ASP A 170 -13.34 -50.69 28.00
C ASP A 170 -14.38 -50.99 26.92
N THR A 171 -14.47 -50.12 25.90
CA THR A 171 -15.36 -50.30 24.74
C THR A 171 -14.97 -51.53 23.92
N THR A 172 -13.67 -51.74 23.70
CA THR A 172 -13.15 -52.93 23.02
C THR A 172 -13.51 -54.20 23.79
N ASN A 173 -13.29 -54.20 25.11
CA ASN A 173 -13.67 -55.32 25.97
C ASN A 173 -15.19 -55.59 25.95
N LEU A 174 -16.03 -54.56 25.90
CA LEU A 174 -17.48 -54.71 25.76
C LEU A 174 -17.86 -55.28 24.39
N GLN A 175 -17.20 -54.85 23.32
CA GLN A 175 -17.44 -55.39 21.98
C GLN A 175 -17.09 -56.88 21.90
N ASP A 176 -15.97 -57.29 22.48
CA ASP A 176 -15.59 -58.71 22.58
C ASP A 176 -16.67 -59.54 23.31
N GLN A 177 -17.27 -58.97 24.37
CA GLN A 177 -18.38 -59.61 25.09
C GLN A 177 -19.65 -59.70 24.22
N ILE A 178 -19.96 -58.65 23.46
CA ILE A 178 -21.10 -58.63 22.52
C ILE A 178 -20.90 -59.69 21.42
N ASP A 179 -19.71 -59.83 20.88
CA ASP A 179 -19.40 -60.81 19.84
C ASP A 179 -19.54 -62.25 20.37
N LEU A 180 -19.12 -62.49 21.62
CA LEU A 180 -19.32 -63.76 22.31
C LEU A 180 -20.81 -64.07 22.52
N PHE A 181 -21.60 -63.09 22.95
CA PHE A 181 -23.05 -63.22 23.08
C PHE A 181 -23.74 -63.43 21.73
N THR A 182 -23.30 -62.73 20.69
CA THR A 182 -23.81 -62.86 19.32
C THR A 182 -23.56 -64.27 18.80
N THR A 183 -22.34 -64.79 18.99
CA THR A 183 -21.99 -66.18 18.64
C THR A 183 -22.89 -67.18 19.37
N SER A 184 -23.11 -66.97 20.67
CA SER A 184 -24.01 -67.82 21.47
C SER A 184 -25.46 -67.74 20.97
N THR A 185 -25.91 -66.57 20.57
CA THR A 185 -27.26 -66.31 20.02
C THR A 185 -27.43 -66.99 18.68
N ILE A 186 -26.45 -66.89 17.77
CA ILE A 186 -26.44 -67.62 16.50
C ILE A 186 -26.50 -69.13 16.74
N ASN A 187 -25.76 -69.63 17.73
CA ASN A 187 -25.79 -71.06 18.07
C ASN A 187 -27.19 -71.50 18.54
N LEU A 188 -27.83 -70.69 19.39
CA LEU A 188 -29.22 -70.92 19.82
C LEU A 188 -30.20 -70.79 18.64
N GLN A 189 -30.01 -69.82 17.74
CA GLN A 189 -30.83 -69.66 16.55
C GLN A 189 -30.70 -70.86 15.62
N ASN A 190 -29.49 -71.39 15.40
CA ASN A 190 -29.28 -72.61 14.63
C ASN A 190 -30.00 -73.81 15.27
N GLN A 191 -30.02 -73.90 16.60
CA GLN A 191 -30.80 -74.93 17.31
C GLN A 191 -32.31 -74.72 17.10
N ILE A 192 -32.80 -73.49 17.17
CA ILE A 192 -34.20 -73.14 16.87
C ILE A 192 -34.54 -73.47 15.42
N ASP A 193 -33.69 -73.12 14.47
CA ASP A 193 -33.87 -73.38 13.04
C ASP A 193 -33.88 -74.89 12.75
N ALA A 194 -33.05 -75.68 13.44
CA ALA A 194 -33.11 -77.13 13.36
C ALA A 194 -34.48 -77.66 13.84
N VAL A 195 -34.98 -77.18 14.98
CA VAL A 195 -36.33 -77.53 15.48
C VAL A 195 -37.43 -77.01 14.54
N ALA A 196 -37.26 -75.82 13.97
CA ALA A 196 -38.15 -75.22 12.98
C ALA A 196 -38.16 -76.03 11.67
N THR A 197 -37.02 -76.61 11.30
CA THR A 197 -36.89 -77.51 10.14
C THR A 197 -37.57 -78.84 10.43
N ASP A 198 -37.43 -79.41 11.62
CA ASP A 198 -38.14 -80.62 12.02
C ASP A 198 -39.66 -80.41 12.05
N THR A 199 -40.12 -79.31 12.67
CA THR A 199 -41.54 -78.91 12.65
C THR A 199 -42.02 -78.52 11.26
N GLY A 200 -41.13 -77.92 10.46
CA GLY A 200 -41.28 -77.59 9.05
C GLY A 200 -41.52 -78.83 8.22
N LEU A 201 -40.68 -79.86 8.35
CA LEU A 201 -40.82 -81.17 7.70
C LEU A 201 -42.14 -81.85 8.09
N LEU A 202 -42.55 -81.73 9.36
CA LEU A 202 -43.90 -82.11 9.81
C LEU A 202 -44.98 -81.28 9.10
N SER A 203 -44.81 -79.97 9.00
CA SER A 203 -45.75 -79.05 8.36
C SER A 203 -45.79 -79.18 6.84
N THR A 204 -44.69 -79.49 6.13
CA THR A 204 -44.65 -79.85 4.70
C THR A 204 -45.16 -81.25 4.47
N SER A 205 -45.12 -82.14 5.45
CA SER A 205 -45.94 -83.36 5.38
C SER A 205 -47.43 -83.00 5.49
N THR A 206 -47.77 -81.96 6.27
CA THR A 206 -49.12 -81.39 6.42
C THR A 206 -49.54 -80.50 5.24
N ILE A 207 -48.60 -79.87 4.55
CA ILE A 207 -48.77 -78.96 3.42
C ILE A 207 -48.55 -79.72 2.12
N SER A 208 -47.79 -80.80 1.99
CA SER A 208 -47.91 -81.70 0.83
C SER A 208 -49.33 -82.28 0.72
N LEU A 209 -50.06 -82.31 1.83
CA LEU A 209 -51.51 -82.55 1.89
C LEU A 209 -52.34 -81.29 1.54
N GLN A 210 -51.78 -80.09 1.65
CA GLN A 210 -52.40 -78.77 1.41
C GLN A 210 -52.00 -78.12 0.04
N ASP A 211 -50.77 -78.15 -0.46
CA ASP A 211 -50.20 -77.68 -1.74
C ASP A 211 -50.51 -78.57 -2.95
N GLN A 212 -51.29 -79.64 -2.77
CA GLN A 212 -52.17 -80.03 -3.88
C GLN A 212 -53.23 -78.95 -4.18
N ILE A 213 -53.43 -77.97 -3.30
CA ILE A 213 -54.60 -77.08 -3.32
C ILE A 213 -54.32 -75.68 -3.91
N LEU A 214 -53.11 -75.07 -3.93
CA LEU A 214 -53.07 -73.58 -4.05
C LEU A 214 -51.93 -72.81 -4.77
N ASP A 215 -50.84 -73.37 -5.31
CA ASP A 215 -49.71 -72.51 -5.75
C ASP A 215 -49.89 -71.85 -7.15
N LEU A 216 -50.07 -70.52 -7.15
CA LEU A 216 -50.26 -69.62 -8.31
C LEU A 216 -49.74 -68.19 -7.96
N ASN A 217 -48.66 -67.75 -8.64
CA ASN A 217 -48.21 -66.35 -8.93
C ASN A 217 -47.32 -65.54 -7.95
N ALA A 218 -46.22 -64.95 -8.46
CA ALA A 218 -46.10 -63.50 -8.78
C ALA A 218 -44.68 -63.00 -9.21
N THR A 219 -44.63 -62.03 -10.15
CA THR A 219 -43.48 -61.15 -10.56
C THR A 219 -44.03 -59.76 -10.95
N SER A 220 -43.52 -58.62 -10.43
CA SER A 220 -44.08 -57.26 -10.67
C SER A 220 -43.07 -56.19 -11.12
N THR A 221 -43.59 -55.13 -11.78
CA THR A 221 -42.90 -54.05 -12.53
C THR A 221 -43.06 -52.64 -11.92
N GLU A 222 -43.42 -52.53 -10.64
CA GLU A 222 -43.59 -51.25 -9.91
C GLU A 222 -42.81 -51.29 -8.60
N ILE A 223 -42.17 -50.16 -8.24
CA ILE A 223 -41.47 -49.99 -6.96
C ILE A 223 -42.25 -48.95 -6.13
N ASN A 224 -42.80 -49.39 -5.00
CA ASN A 224 -43.63 -48.55 -4.14
C ASN A 224 -43.20 -48.65 -2.68
N GLY A 225 -42.91 -47.50 -2.06
CA GLY A 225 -42.70 -47.31 -0.62
C GLY A 225 -41.84 -48.37 0.09
N GLY A 226 -40.56 -48.06 0.32
CA GLY A 226 -39.65 -48.95 1.05
C GLY A 226 -39.25 -50.20 0.27
N THR A 227 -39.56 -50.27 -1.02
CA THR A 227 -39.24 -51.43 -1.86
C THR A 227 -37.77 -51.41 -2.24
N PHE A 228 -37.07 -52.52 -2.01
CA PHE A 228 -35.71 -52.77 -2.50
C PHE A 228 -35.76 -53.70 -3.70
N VAL A 229 -35.29 -53.23 -4.86
CA VAL A 229 -35.14 -54.07 -6.06
C VAL A 229 -33.70 -54.05 -6.54
N ARG A 230 -33.14 -55.24 -6.72
CA ARG A 230 -31.82 -55.45 -7.31
C ARG A 230 -31.95 -56.22 -8.61
N TYR A 231 -31.61 -55.60 -9.72
CA TYR A 231 -31.64 -56.22 -11.03
C TYR A 231 -30.29 -56.87 -11.35
N ALA A 232 -30.34 -58.09 -11.89
CA ALA A 232 -29.16 -58.78 -12.39
C ALA A 232 -28.59 -58.08 -13.63
N SER A 233 -27.32 -58.35 -13.94
CA SER A 233 -26.66 -57.80 -15.13
C SER A 233 -27.43 -58.16 -16.40
N GLY A 234 -27.72 -57.15 -17.23
CA GLY A 234 -28.45 -57.34 -18.49
C GLY A 234 -29.97 -57.47 -18.35
N ALA A 235 -30.53 -57.37 -17.14
CA ALA A 235 -31.98 -57.32 -16.96
C ALA A 235 -32.53 -56.04 -17.59
N ILE A 236 -33.48 -56.20 -18.52
CA ILE A 236 -34.10 -55.08 -19.23
C ILE A 236 -35.30 -54.58 -18.43
N ILE A 237 -35.34 -53.28 -18.17
CA ILE A 237 -36.48 -52.60 -17.56
C ILE A 237 -37.05 -51.66 -18.60
N GLU A 238 -38.21 -52.01 -19.18
CA GLU A 238 -38.81 -51.19 -20.26
C GLU A 238 -39.31 -49.84 -19.75
N CYS A 239 -39.83 -49.76 -18.53
CA CYS A 239 -40.22 -48.54 -17.84
C CYS A 239 -40.17 -48.79 -16.34
N LEU A 240 -39.66 -47.83 -15.57
CA LEU A 240 -39.64 -47.90 -14.11
C LEU A 240 -40.41 -46.72 -13.53
N VAL A 241 -41.53 -47.01 -12.88
CA VAL A 241 -42.30 -46.03 -12.10
C VAL A 241 -41.99 -46.25 -10.62
N VAL A 242 -41.57 -45.18 -9.96
CA VAL A 242 -41.24 -45.17 -8.53
C VAL A 242 -42.21 -44.26 -7.80
N SER A 243 -42.81 -44.76 -6.72
CA SER A 243 -43.71 -43.98 -5.87
C SER A 243 -43.42 -44.20 -4.39
N GLY A 244 -43.70 -43.19 -3.56
CA GLY A 244 -43.41 -43.23 -2.12
C GLY A 244 -41.92 -43.09 -1.81
N SER A 245 -41.57 -43.16 -0.52
CA SER A 245 -40.20 -42.92 -0.03
C SER A 245 -39.44 -44.21 0.27
N GLY A 246 -38.11 -44.12 0.48
CA GLY A 246 -37.28 -45.25 0.88
C GLY A 246 -37.09 -46.34 -0.18
N ASN A 247 -37.36 -46.05 -1.45
CA ASN A 247 -37.20 -47.03 -2.51
C ASN A 247 -35.73 -47.15 -2.91
N THR A 248 -35.25 -48.36 -3.15
CA THR A 248 -33.87 -48.60 -3.58
C THR A 248 -33.82 -49.39 -4.88
N LEU A 249 -33.11 -48.84 -5.86
CA LEU A 249 -32.82 -49.49 -7.14
C LEU A 249 -31.32 -49.78 -7.22
N ALA A 250 -30.96 -51.06 -7.33
CA ALA A 250 -29.58 -51.51 -7.34
C ALA A 250 -29.25 -52.48 -8.48
N GLY A 251 -27.96 -52.64 -8.75
CA GLY A 251 -27.44 -53.65 -9.69
C GLY A 251 -27.06 -53.08 -11.04
N GLN A 252 -27.23 -53.87 -12.10
CA GLN A 252 -26.77 -53.53 -13.45
C GLN A 252 -27.88 -53.69 -14.50
N PRO A 253 -29.03 -53.02 -14.32
CA PRO A 253 -30.10 -53.04 -15.30
C PRO A 253 -29.72 -52.32 -16.60
N VAL A 254 -30.42 -52.67 -17.67
CA VAL A 254 -30.47 -51.94 -18.93
C VAL A 254 -31.84 -51.27 -19.01
N PHE A 255 -31.86 -49.94 -19.04
CA PHE A 255 -33.11 -49.19 -19.11
C PHE A 255 -33.57 -49.02 -20.55
N GLY A 256 -34.73 -49.61 -20.86
CA GLY A 256 -35.44 -49.43 -22.13
C GLY A 256 -36.27 -48.15 -22.19
N GLY A 257 -36.56 -47.53 -21.04
CA GLY A 257 -37.28 -46.27 -20.91
C GLY A 257 -36.91 -45.52 -19.62
N ASP A 258 -37.45 -44.31 -19.49
CA ASP A 258 -37.12 -43.40 -18.38
C ASP A 258 -37.46 -43.99 -17.01
N ILE A 259 -36.67 -43.58 -16.01
CA ILE A 259 -36.97 -43.84 -14.60
C ILE A 259 -37.78 -42.64 -14.10
N THR A 260 -39.04 -42.87 -13.75
CA THR A 260 -39.97 -41.78 -13.41
C THR A 260 -40.37 -41.83 -11.94
N LEU A 261 -40.01 -40.80 -11.20
CA LEU A 261 -40.56 -40.52 -9.88
C LEU A 261 -41.95 -39.92 -10.05
N VAL A 262 -42.92 -40.37 -9.27
CA VAL A 262 -44.32 -39.96 -9.47
C VAL A 262 -44.59 -38.53 -9.01
N ASP A 263 -44.00 -38.11 -7.89
CA ASP A 263 -44.27 -36.81 -7.27
C ASP A 263 -43.16 -36.34 -6.31
N GLN A 264 -43.39 -35.20 -5.67
CA GLN A 264 -42.49 -34.59 -4.69
C GLN A 264 -42.22 -35.44 -3.42
N ASN A 265 -43.09 -36.41 -3.11
CA ASN A 265 -42.93 -37.28 -1.95
C ASN A 265 -42.17 -38.57 -2.30
N THR A 266 -41.82 -38.73 -3.57
CA THR A 266 -41.11 -39.90 -4.06
C THR A 266 -39.62 -39.74 -3.77
N GLU A 267 -39.03 -40.77 -3.18
CA GLU A 267 -37.59 -40.88 -2.95
C GLU A 267 -37.05 -42.13 -3.62
N LEU A 268 -35.98 -41.98 -4.39
CA LEU A 268 -35.26 -43.08 -5.04
C LEU A 268 -33.79 -43.06 -4.63
N ILE A 269 -33.36 -44.10 -3.92
CA ILE A 269 -31.95 -44.41 -3.67
C ILE A 269 -31.44 -45.21 -4.86
N ILE A 270 -30.46 -44.68 -5.58
CA ILE A 270 -29.89 -45.31 -6.76
C ILE A 270 -28.49 -45.85 -6.46
N ALA A 271 -28.35 -47.17 -6.60
CA ALA A 271 -27.13 -47.96 -6.45
C ALA A 271 -26.87 -48.76 -7.73
N VAL A 272 -27.08 -48.11 -8.87
CA VAL A 272 -26.93 -48.69 -10.20
C VAL A 272 -25.48 -48.53 -10.63
N GLN A 273 -24.86 -49.62 -11.08
CA GLN A 273 -23.45 -49.69 -11.47
C GLN A 273 -23.26 -49.69 -12.99
N SER A 274 -24.35 -49.75 -13.75
CA SER A 274 -24.35 -49.59 -15.22
C SER A 274 -24.54 -48.11 -15.58
N SER A 275 -24.05 -47.72 -16.76
CA SER A 275 -24.40 -46.41 -17.30
C SER A 275 -25.88 -46.35 -17.67
N ILE A 276 -26.54 -45.24 -17.35
CA ILE A 276 -27.95 -45.02 -17.61
C ILE A 276 -28.11 -44.41 -19.00
N SER A 277 -28.78 -45.14 -19.88
CA SER A 277 -29.07 -44.73 -21.26
C SER A 277 -30.43 -44.03 -21.43
N GLN A 278 -31.05 -43.62 -20.32
CA GLN A 278 -32.38 -43.00 -20.25
C GLN A 278 -32.36 -41.84 -19.24
N ASN A 279 -33.42 -41.03 -19.21
CA ASN A 279 -33.51 -39.95 -18.24
C ASN A 279 -33.98 -40.46 -16.87
N ILE A 280 -33.62 -39.73 -15.83
CA ILE A 280 -34.29 -39.82 -14.53
C ILE A 280 -35.24 -38.62 -14.42
N VAL A 281 -36.54 -38.87 -14.50
CA VAL A 281 -37.59 -37.85 -14.40
C VAL A 281 -37.96 -37.67 -12.93
N MET A 282 -37.60 -36.54 -12.33
CA MET A 282 -37.67 -36.34 -10.88
C MET A 282 -39.05 -35.87 -10.39
N ASN A 283 -39.81 -35.10 -11.18
CA ASN A 283 -41.15 -34.61 -10.80
C ASN A 283 -41.25 -34.00 -9.38
N ASN A 284 -40.24 -33.24 -8.98
CA ASN A 284 -39.98 -32.64 -7.67
C ASN A 284 -39.58 -33.61 -6.54
N GLY A 285 -39.42 -34.89 -6.85
CA GLY A 285 -38.95 -35.91 -5.93
C GLY A 285 -37.46 -35.82 -5.62
N THR A 286 -37.00 -36.76 -4.80
CA THR A 286 -35.62 -36.82 -4.32
C THR A 286 -34.90 -38.04 -4.89
N VAL A 287 -33.72 -37.84 -5.46
CA VAL A 287 -32.79 -38.90 -5.82
C VAL A 287 -31.60 -38.88 -4.86
N ILE A 288 -31.25 -40.04 -4.30
CA ILE A 288 -30.09 -40.20 -3.42
C ILE A 288 -29.12 -41.17 -4.06
N LEU A 289 -27.87 -40.75 -4.27
CA LEU A 289 -26.85 -41.62 -4.84
C LEU A 289 -26.22 -42.50 -3.75
N ASN A 290 -26.07 -43.79 -4.04
CA ASN A 290 -25.31 -44.72 -3.22
C ASN A 290 -24.04 -45.22 -3.94
N ASP A 291 -24.05 -45.18 -5.27
CA ASP A 291 -22.92 -45.40 -6.17
C ASP A 291 -22.77 -44.19 -7.11
N ASP A 292 -21.63 -44.08 -7.80
CA ASP A 292 -21.42 -43.09 -8.85
C ASP A 292 -22.42 -43.29 -9.99
N LEU A 293 -23.01 -42.20 -10.47
CA LEU A 293 -24.03 -42.21 -11.50
C LEU A 293 -23.46 -41.70 -12.81
N LYS A 294 -23.56 -42.51 -13.86
CA LYS A 294 -23.08 -42.16 -15.21
C LYS A 294 -24.22 -42.21 -16.21
N PHE A 295 -24.47 -41.11 -16.90
CA PHE A 295 -25.38 -41.03 -18.03
C PHE A 295 -24.64 -41.26 -19.36
N VAL A 296 -25.38 -41.75 -20.36
CA VAL A 296 -24.89 -41.91 -21.74
C VAL A 296 -25.50 -40.83 -22.63
N GLY A 297 -24.68 -40.21 -23.48
CA GLY A 297 -25.13 -39.23 -24.47
C GLY A 297 -25.77 -37.99 -23.83
N ASP A 298 -26.93 -37.61 -24.33
CA ASP A 298 -27.71 -36.43 -23.93
C ASP A 298 -28.66 -36.67 -22.73
N LYS A 299 -28.47 -37.79 -22.02
CA LYS A 299 -29.35 -38.19 -20.92
C LYS A 299 -28.93 -37.52 -19.61
N ALA A 300 -29.92 -37.19 -18.81
CA ALA A 300 -29.70 -36.48 -17.55
C ALA A 300 -30.90 -36.65 -16.60
N PHE A 301 -30.82 -35.93 -15.48
CA PHE A 301 -31.98 -35.62 -14.66
C PHE A 301 -32.90 -34.64 -15.40
N THR A 302 -34.20 -34.93 -15.41
CA THR A 302 -35.23 -34.08 -16.03
C THR A 302 -36.39 -33.87 -15.07
N GLY A 303 -37.14 -32.78 -15.23
CA GLY A 303 -38.08 -32.35 -14.21
C GLY A 303 -37.35 -31.80 -12.99
N SER A 304 -37.99 -30.88 -12.27
CA SER A 304 -37.36 -30.28 -11.09
C SER A 304 -37.20 -31.32 -9.98
N GLY A 305 -36.28 -31.13 -9.04
CA GLY A 305 -36.09 -32.09 -7.94
C GLY A 305 -34.83 -31.88 -7.12
N ILE A 306 -34.64 -32.78 -6.16
CA ILE A 306 -33.49 -32.78 -5.25
C ILE A 306 -32.60 -33.98 -5.57
N ILE A 307 -31.29 -33.75 -5.64
CA ILE A 307 -30.26 -34.77 -5.80
C ILE A 307 -29.33 -34.67 -4.60
N ASN A 308 -29.39 -35.67 -3.71
CA ASN A 308 -28.35 -35.85 -2.70
C ASN A 308 -27.30 -36.81 -3.27
N ALA A 309 -26.19 -36.24 -3.72
CA ALA A 309 -25.11 -37.00 -4.34
C ALA A 309 -24.29 -37.80 -3.32
N ASN A 310 -24.39 -37.54 -2.01
CA ASN A 310 -23.79 -38.36 -0.95
C ASN A 310 -22.29 -38.70 -1.19
N ASN A 311 -21.53 -37.69 -1.62
CA ASN A 311 -20.13 -37.76 -2.03
C ASN A 311 -19.87 -38.75 -3.18
N ARG A 312 -20.80 -38.85 -4.13
CA ARG A 312 -20.69 -39.61 -5.37
C ARG A 312 -20.61 -38.70 -6.59
N LEU A 313 -20.03 -39.23 -7.65
CA LEU A 313 -19.87 -38.58 -8.94
C LEU A 313 -21.20 -38.67 -9.73
N ILE A 314 -21.57 -37.56 -10.36
CA ILE A 314 -22.56 -37.49 -11.43
C ILE A 314 -21.78 -37.20 -12.71
N GLU A 315 -21.74 -38.14 -13.63
CA GLU A 315 -21.05 -38.01 -14.91
C GLU A 315 -22.07 -37.95 -16.06
N PHE A 316 -22.03 -36.86 -16.82
CA PHE A 316 -22.82 -36.69 -18.03
C PHE A 316 -22.04 -37.16 -19.27
N GLY A 317 -22.77 -37.64 -20.28
CA GLY A 317 -22.17 -38.36 -21.41
C GLY A 317 -21.90 -37.54 -22.69
N GLY A 318 -22.38 -36.30 -22.78
CA GLY A 318 -22.31 -35.46 -23.97
C GLY A 318 -22.86 -34.06 -23.75
N ASP A 319 -23.26 -33.38 -24.83
CA ASP A 319 -23.93 -32.08 -24.76
C ASP A 319 -25.30 -32.21 -24.10
N LEU A 320 -25.64 -31.24 -23.24
CA LEU A 320 -26.85 -31.24 -22.43
C LEU A 320 -27.56 -29.89 -22.44
N ASN A 321 -28.87 -29.94 -22.29
CA ASN A 321 -29.68 -28.78 -21.94
C ASN A 321 -30.53 -29.10 -20.72
N LEU A 322 -30.16 -28.54 -19.57
CA LEU A 322 -30.86 -28.71 -18.31
C LEU A 322 -31.96 -27.65 -18.20
N THR A 323 -33.19 -28.06 -18.53
CA THR A 323 -34.36 -27.17 -18.61
C THR A 323 -35.16 -27.07 -17.31
N SER A 324 -34.78 -27.82 -16.28
CA SER A 324 -35.53 -27.90 -15.03
C SER A 324 -34.65 -27.48 -13.85
N SER A 325 -35.29 -26.93 -12.81
CA SER A 325 -34.55 -26.49 -11.63
C SER A 325 -34.14 -27.67 -10.76
N VAL A 326 -32.88 -27.73 -10.36
CA VAL A 326 -32.34 -28.82 -9.57
C VAL A 326 -31.64 -28.30 -8.33
N ILE A 327 -31.81 -29.00 -7.22
CA ILE A 327 -31.03 -28.79 -5.99
C ILE A 327 -30.07 -29.98 -5.85
N ILE A 328 -28.76 -29.73 -5.81
CA ILE A 328 -27.73 -30.76 -5.68
C ILE A 328 -26.96 -30.53 -4.38
N ALA A 329 -26.79 -31.58 -3.59
CA ALA A 329 -26.04 -31.56 -2.34
C ALA A 329 -24.97 -32.65 -2.31
N ASN A 330 -23.81 -32.34 -1.70
CA ASN A 330 -22.74 -33.29 -1.41
C ASN A 330 -22.23 -34.02 -2.66
N SER A 331 -22.02 -33.33 -3.78
CA SER A 331 -21.46 -33.95 -4.97
C SER A 331 -19.93 -33.95 -4.93
N SER A 332 -19.31 -35.13 -5.11
CA SER A 332 -17.86 -35.21 -5.32
C SER A 332 -17.43 -34.78 -6.72
N GLY A 333 -18.39 -34.65 -7.63
CA GLY A 333 -18.20 -34.20 -9.00
C GLY A 333 -19.50 -34.21 -9.78
N ILE A 334 -19.76 -33.12 -10.49
CA ILE A 334 -20.73 -33.00 -11.58
C ILE A 334 -19.86 -32.85 -12.83
N ARG A 335 -19.49 -33.98 -13.43
CA ARG A 335 -18.62 -34.02 -14.60
C ARG A 335 -19.44 -33.76 -15.85
N LEU A 336 -19.07 -32.71 -16.58
CA LEU A 336 -19.67 -32.36 -17.85
C LEU A 336 -19.11 -33.29 -18.94
N GLY A 337 -19.99 -33.85 -19.77
CA GLY A 337 -19.60 -34.70 -20.90
C GLY A 337 -19.42 -33.96 -22.23
N GLY A 338 -19.74 -32.66 -22.23
CA GLY A 338 -19.82 -31.77 -23.38
C GLY A 338 -20.37 -30.41 -22.95
N THR A 339 -20.83 -29.61 -23.90
CA THR A 339 -21.47 -28.32 -23.59
C THR A 339 -22.76 -28.55 -22.81
N THR A 340 -22.82 -28.07 -21.58
CA THR A 340 -24.00 -28.15 -20.72
C THR A 340 -24.64 -26.77 -20.62
N GLN A 341 -25.80 -26.60 -21.24
CA GLN A 341 -26.60 -25.39 -21.11
C GLN A 341 -27.54 -25.50 -19.91
N LEU A 342 -27.58 -24.48 -19.06
CA LEU A 342 -28.59 -24.28 -18.04
C LEU A 342 -29.66 -23.35 -18.60
N SER A 343 -30.90 -23.86 -18.71
CA SER A 343 -32.07 -23.03 -19.04
C SER A 343 -32.93 -22.71 -17.81
N SER A 344 -32.51 -23.18 -16.62
CA SER A 344 -33.16 -22.95 -15.34
C SER A 344 -32.13 -22.87 -14.20
N ILE A 345 -32.58 -22.96 -12.95
CA ILE A 345 -31.75 -22.77 -11.75
C ILE A 345 -31.11 -24.08 -11.30
N MET A 346 -29.79 -24.10 -11.18
CA MET A 346 -29.03 -25.13 -10.47
C MET A 346 -28.61 -24.60 -9.09
N THR A 347 -29.22 -25.11 -8.04
CA THR A 347 -28.88 -24.77 -6.65
C THR A 347 -27.94 -25.81 -6.06
N LEU A 348 -26.82 -25.37 -5.51
CA LEU A 348 -25.74 -26.19 -4.98
C LEU A 348 -25.62 -25.94 -3.47
N THR A 349 -25.90 -26.95 -2.66
CA THR A 349 -25.86 -26.87 -1.19
C THR A 349 -24.81 -27.81 -0.59
N SER A 350 -24.27 -27.46 0.57
CA SER A 350 -23.15 -28.18 1.19
C SER A 350 -21.91 -28.14 0.29
N ASN A 351 -21.21 -29.26 0.06
CA ASN A 351 -20.00 -29.28 -0.77
C ASN A 351 -20.30 -29.85 -2.15
N ASN A 352 -19.96 -29.14 -3.22
CA ASN A 352 -20.14 -29.61 -4.60
C ASN A 352 -18.92 -29.27 -5.45
N VAL A 353 -18.67 -30.10 -6.46
CA VAL A 353 -17.61 -29.88 -7.45
C VAL A 353 -18.23 -29.96 -8.83
N ILE A 354 -18.03 -28.96 -9.68
CA ILE A 354 -18.28 -29.02 -11.12
C ILE A 354 -16.94 -29.31 -11.81
N ILE A 355 -16.91 -30.36 -12.62
CA ILE A 355 -15.71 -30.80 -13.35
C ILE A 355 -16.00 -30.60 -14.83
N GLY A 356 -15.37 -29.59 -15.42
CA GLY A 356 -15.56 -29.29 -16.83
C GLY A 356 -14.80 -30.23 -17.74
N ASP A 357 -13.59 -30.66 -17.38
CA ASP A 357 -12.67 -31.35 -18.30
C ASP A 357 -12.54 -30.57 -19.63
N GLU A 358 -12.37 -29.25 -19.53
CA GLU A 358 -12.37 -28.21 -20.59
C GLU A 358 -13.72 -27.96 -21.29
N ASN A 359 -14.80 -28.61 -20.86
CA ASN A 359 -16.13 -28.39 -21.42
C ASN A 359 -16.75 -27.05 -20.96
N ILE A 360 -17.82 -26.68 -21.66
CA ILE A 360 -18.53 -25.42 -21.48
C ILE A 360 -19.74 -25.63 -20.57
N LEU A 361 -19.87 -24.79 -19.55
CA LEU A 361 -21.11 -24.56 -18.82
C LEU A 361 -21.73 -23.24 -19.29
N ASP A 362 -22.84 -23.33 -20.02
CA ASP A 362 -23.51 -22.17 -20.63
C ASP A 362 -24.75 -21.78 -19.80
N LEU A 363 -24.76 -20.57 -19.22
CA LEU A 363 -25.90 -20.08 -18.44
C LEU A 363 -27.07 -19.58 -19.29
N GLY A 364 -26.92 -19.55 -20.62
CA GLY A 364 -27.95 -19.08 -21.55
C GLY A 364 -28.53 -17.71 -21.15
N THR A 365 -29.82 -17.50 -21.42
CA THR A 365 -30.54 -16.26 -21.04
C THR A 365 -31.29 -16.36 -19.72
N THR A 366 -31.51 -17.58 -19.20
CA THR A 366 -32.35 -17.85 -18.03
C THR A 366 -31.71 -18.77 -17.00
N GLY A 367 -30.56 -19.37 -17.33
CA GLY A 367 -29.84 -20.24 -16.43
C GLY A 367 -29.24 -19.47 -15.27
N GLN A 368 -29.26 -20.11 -14.10
CA GLN A 368 -28.66 -19.57 -12.88
C GLN A 368 -27.95 -20.68 -12.11
N ILE A 369 -26.83 -20.34 -11.50
CA ILE A 369 -26.17 -21.14 -10.47
C ILE A 369 -26.40 -20.43 -9.14
N ILE A 370 -26.93 -21.14 -8.16
CA ILE A 370 -27.10 -20.64 -6.79
C ILE A 370 -26.23 -21.47 -5.86
N VAL A 371 -25.31 -20.83 -5.13
CA VAL A 371 -24.52 -21.47 -4.07
C VAL A 371 -25.17 -21.13 -2.73
N GLY A 372 -25.68 -22.15 -2.03
CA GLY A 372 -26.38 -21.99 -0.77
C GLY A 372 -25.52 -21.40 0.35
N SER A 373 -26.15 -20.86 1.40
CA SER A 373 -25.41 -20.31 2.55
C SER A 373 -24.50 -21.37 3.18
N GLY A 374 -23.27 -20.98 3.54
CA GLY A 374 -22.27 -21.90 4.11
C GLY A 374 -21.81 -23.02 3.18
N SER A 375 -22.16 -22.97 1.89
CA SER A 375 -21.85 -24.03 0.93
C SER A 375 -20.57 -23.73 0.16
N ASN A 376 -19.87 -24.78 -0.26
CA ASN A 376 -18.64 -24.69 -1.03
C ASN A 376 -18.88 -25.27 -2.42
N LEU A 377 -18.56 -24.49 -3.45
CA LEU A 377 -18.56 -24.92 -4.83
C LEU A 377 -17.14 -24.84 -5.39
N VAL A 378 -16.60 -25.96 -5.86
CA VAL A 378 -15.39 -25.95 -6.70
C VAL A 378 -15.82 -26.01 -8.15
N ILE A 379 -15.42 -25.05 -8.97
CA ILE A 379 -15.53 -25.13 -10.43
C ILE A 379 -14.12 -25.32 -10.96
N ARG A 380 -13.86 -26.47 -11.58
CA ARG A 380 -12.53 -26.79 -12.11
C ARG A 380 -12.53 -27.18 -13.57
N ASP A 381 -11.49 -26.76 -14.28
CA ASP A 381 -11.27 -27.09 -15.69
C ASP A 381 -12.51 -26.77 -16.56
N THR A 382 -13.17 -25.64 -16.30
CA THR A 382 -14.48 -25.30 -16.91
C THR A 382 -14.47 -23.92 -17.56
N ILE A 383 -15.11 -23.81 -18.73
CA ILE A 383 -15.43 -22.52 -19.34
C ILE A 383 -16.89 -22.18 -19.05
N VAL A 384 -17.15 -21.17 -18.21
CA VAL A 384 -18.50 -20.70 -17.90
C VAL A 384 -18.84 -19.50 -18.77
N LYS A 385 -19.96 -19.58 -19.52
CA LYS A 385 -20.39 -18.54 -20.46
C LYS A 385 -21.71 -17.89 -20.06
N ASN A 386 -21.98 -16.75 -20.70
CA ASN A 386 -23.20 -15.97 -20.53
C ASN A 386 -23.39 -15.48 -19.08
N ILE A 387 -22.27 -15.14 -18.42
CA ILE A 387 -22.31 -14.55 -17.09
C ILE A 387 -22.79 -13.10 -17.21
N SER A 388 -23.85 -12.78 -16.48
CA SER A 388 -24.50 -11.46 -16.52
C SER A 388 -25.41 -11.26 -15.31
N GLY A 389 -25.67 -10.01 -14.95
CA GLY A 389 -26.52 -9.64 -13.83
C GLY A 389 -26.01 -10.27 -12.53
N ASN A 390 -26.72 -11.27 -12.02
CA ASN A 390 -26.37 -12.03 -10.83
C ASN A 390 -26.62 -13.54 -11.03
N ASN A 391 -26.46 -14.04 -12.26
CA ASN A 391 -26.83 -15.40 -12.61
C ASN A 391 -25.89 -16.49 -12.05
N ILE A 392 -24.73 -16.12 -11.52
CA ILE A 392 -24.01 -16.90 -10.51
C ILE A 392 -24.22 -16.18 -9.18
N GLN A 393 -25.06 -16.74 -8.32
CA GLN A 393 -25.46 -16.13 -7.06
C GLN A 393 -24.92 -16.93 -5.88
N CYS A 394 -24.26 -16.24 -4.96
CA CYS A 394 -23.83 -16.77 -3.68
C CYS A 394 -24.70 -16.23 -2.54
N TYR A 395 -24.63 -16.91 -1.40
CA TYR A 395 -25.24 -16.47 -0.15
C TYR A 395 -24.18 -16.39 0.96
N SER A 396 -24.57 -15.85 2.12
CA SER A 396 -23.63 -15.60 3.21
C SER A 396 -22.84 -16.85 3.62
N GLY A 397 -21.52 -16.68 3.73
CA GLY A 397 -20.57 -17.71 4.13
C GLY A 397 -20.33 -18.80 3.08
N SER A 398 -20.79 -18.58 1.84
CA SER A 398 -20.53 -19.51 0.74
C SER A 398 -19.24 -19.16 0.02
N THR A 399 -18.55 -20.17 -0.50
CA THR A 399 -17.30 -19.99 -1.24
C THR A 399 -17.39 -20.66 -2.60
N ILE A 400 -16.94 -19.96 -3.64
CA ILE A 400 -16.66 -20.56 -4.95
C ILE A 400 -15.15 -20.63 -5.13
N THR A 401 -14.60 -21.83 -5.16
CA THR A 401 -13.21 -22.09 -5.57
C THR A 401 -13.16 -22.24 -7.08
N LEU A 402 -12.35 -21.41 -7.75
CA LEU A 402 -12.19 -21.36 -9.19
C LEU A 402 -10.80 -21.89 -9.54
N GLN A 403 -10.78 -23.06 -10.19
CA GLN A 403 -9.54 -23.77 -10.50
C GLN A 403 -9.39 -24.00 -12.02
N ASN A 404 -8.33 -23.50 -12.63
CA ASN A 404 -8.06 -23.66 -14.08
C ASN A 404 -9.31 -23.39 -14.95
N SER A 405 -10.02 -22.32 -14.66
CA SER A 405 -11.34 -22.05 -15.24
C SER A 405 -11.40 -20.68 -15.90
N THR A 406 -12.36 -20.49 -16.78
CA THR A 406 -12.60 -19.22 -17.46
C THR A 406 -14.04 -18.79 -17.30
N TRP A 407 -14.26 -17.55 -16.91
CA TRP A 407 -15.57 -16.89 -16.92
C TRP A 407 -15.66 -15.95 -18.11
N ILE A 408 -16.73 -16.05 -18.88
CA ILE A 408 -17.00 -15.19 -20.03
C ILE A 408 -18.28 -14.40 -19.75
N LEU A 409 -18.11 -13.11 -19.49
CA LEU A 409 -19.21 -12.17 -19.29
C LEU A 409 -19.84 -11.82 -20.64
N ASP A 410 -21.18 -11.80 -20.65
CA ASP A 410 -21.98 -11.33 -21.80
C ASP A 410 -22.73 -10.02 -21.49
N ALA A 411 -22.72 -9.60 -20.22
CA ALA A 411 -23.10 -8.26 -19.78
C ALA A 411 -22.43 -7.96 -18.43
N ASN A 412 -22.71 -6.78 -17.85
CA ASN A 412 -22.26 -6.46 -16.50
C ASN A 412 -22.77 -7.50 -15.49
N TYR A 413 -21.91 -7.89 -14.55
CA TYR A 413 -22.18 -8.88 -13.53
C TYR A 413 -21.84 -8.33 -12.13
N SER A 414 -22.66 -8.65 -11.14
CA SER A 414 -22.52 -8.23 -9.75
C SER A 414 -22.35 -9.45 -8.85
N PHE A 415 -21.22 -9.51 -8.14
CA PHE A 415 -20.94 -10.51 -7.12
C PHE A 415 -21.28 -9.93 -5.74
N THR A 416 -22.44 -10.27 -5.20
CA THR A 416 -23.04 -9.53 -4.05
C THR A 416 -22.91 -10.22 -2.69
N ALA A 417 -22.48 -11.48 -2.63
CA ALA A 417 -22.34 -12.24 -1.38
C ALA A 417 -21.38 -13.42 -1.60
N GLY A 418 -20.90 -14.04 -0.52
CA GLY A 418 -19.92 -15.12 -0.59
C GLY A 418 -18.52 -14.64 -0.94
N ALA A 419 -17.59 -15.58 -1.00
CA ALA A 419 -16.19 -15.37 -1.35
C ALA A 419 -15.79 -16.15 -2.61
N LEU A 420 -14.84 -15.60 -3.37
CA LEU A 420 -14.14 -16.30 -4.43
C LEU A 420 -12.77 -16.77 -3.90
N GLU A 421 -12.41 -18.01 -4.17
CA GLU A 421 -11.09 -18.54 -3.91
C GLU A 421 -10.43 -18.93 -5.24
N ILE A 422 -9.33 -18.27 -5.59
CA ILE A 422 -8.66 -18.48 -6.86
C ILE A 422 -7.52 -19.46 -6.62
N GLN A 423 -7.62 -20.63 -7.25
CA GLN A 423 -6.65 -21.70 -7.19
C GLN A 423 -6.10 -21.99 -8.59
N ASP A 424 -4.78 -22.09 -8.74
CA ASP A 424 -4.13 -22.18 -10.05
C ASP A 424 -4.53 -20.98 -10.94
N ASN A 425 -4.97 -21.19 -12.19
CA ASN A 425 -5.34 -20.09 -13.09
C ASN A 425 -6.85 -19.84 -13.14
N PHE A 426 -7.28 -18.59 -13.01
CA PHE A 426 -8.65 -18.18 -13.26
C PHE A 426 -8.67 -16.93 -14.14
N GLU A 427 -9.39 -17.00 -15.26
CA GLU A 427 -9.45 -15.92 -16.25
C GLU A 427 -10.87 -15.39 -16.42
N ILE A 428 -11.03 -14.06 -16.42
CA ILE A 428 -12.31 -13.39 -16.66
C ILE A 428 -12.23 -12.62 -17.98
N LYS A 429 -13.17 -12.91 -18.88
CA LYS A 429 -13.28 -12.33 -20.22
C LYS A 429 -14.57 -11.57 -20.41
N GLY A 430 -14.58 -10.74 -21.45
CA GLY A 430 -15.72 -9.92 -21.87
C GLY A 430 -15.48 -8.46 -21.54
N SER A 431 -15.87 -7.56 -22.44
CA SER A 431 -15.68 -6.12 -22.29
C SER A 431 -16.80 -5.49 -21.43
N TYR A 432 -16.97 -6.01 -20.22
CA TYR A 432 -18.02 -5.66 -19.29
C TYR A 432 -17.47 -5.42 -17.88
N THR A 433 -18.32 -4.95 -16.97
CA THR A 433 -17.96 -4.75 -15.57
C THR A 433 -18.30 -5.97 -14.73
N LEU A 434 -17.34 -6.45 -13.95
CA LEU A 434 -17.58 -7.27 -12.77
C LEU A 434 -17.57 -6.34 -11.55
N ALA A 435 -18.73 -6.15 -10.91
CA ALA A 435 -18.86 -5.39 -9.67
C ALA A 435 -18.71 -6.33 -8.47
N TYR A 436 -17.62 -6.16 -7.72
CA TYR A 436 -17.32 -6.89 -6.49
C TYR A 436 -18.01 -6.18 -5.31
N GLN A 437 -19.21 -6.64 -4.96
CA GLN A 437 -20.10 -5.98 -3.99
C GLN A 437 -20.31 -6.78 -2.69
N THR A 438 -19.66 -7.94 -2.57
CA THR A 438 -19.67 -8.75 -1.35
C THR A 438 -18.93 -8.05 -0.19
N ILE A 439 -19.27 -8.46 1.03
CA ILE A 439 -18.56 -8.07 2.26
C ILE A 439 -17.57 -9.14 2.74
N GLU A 440 -17.54 -10.28 2.06
CA GLU A 440 -16.65 -11.40 2.38
C GLU A 440 -15.35 -11.27 1.59
N THR A 441 -14.23 -11.70 2.18
CA THR A 441 -12.91 -11.62 1.53
C THR A 441 -12.75 -12.73 0.49
N SER A 442 -12.49 -12.36 -0.75
CA SER A 442 -12.00 -13.28 -1.78
C SER A 442 -10.48 -13.38 -1.71
N SER A 443 -9.93 -14.57 -2.00
CA SER A 443 -8.50 -14.83 -1.84
C SER A 443 -7.89 -15.41 -3.11
N ILE A 444 -6.73 -14.89 -3.50
CA ILE A 444 -5.86 -15.49 -4.51
C ILE A 444 -4.83 -16.34 -3.78
N LEU A 445 -4.89 -17.66 -3.92
CA LEU A 445 -4.02 -18.59 -3.21
C LEU A 445 -2.55 -18.50 -3.69
N PRO A 446 -1.58 -19.05 -2.95
CA PRO A 446 -0.19 -19.10 -3.40
C PRO A 446 -0.05 -19.78 -4.76
N TYR A 447 0.85 -19.27 -5.59
CA TYR A 447 1.11 -19.70 -6.98
C TYR A 447 -0.11 -19.68 -7.89
N SER A 448 -1.16 -18.95 -7.51
CA SER A 448 -2.41 -18.83 -8.26
C SER A 448 -2.52 -17.46 -8.91
N THR A 449 -3.20 -17.39 -10.04
CA THR A 449 -3.29 -16.20 -10.89
C THR A 449 -4.75 -15.90 -11.25
N LEU A 450 -5.21 -14.71 -10.88
CA LEU A 450 -6.43 -14.11 -11.43
C LEU A 450 -6.07 -13.23 -12.64
N ILE A 451 -6.63 -13.53 -13.80
CA ILE A 451 -6.38 -12.81 -15.05
C ILE A 451 -7.63 -12.04 -15.46
N LEU A 452 -7.47 -10.73 -15.64
CA LEU A 452 -8.50 -9.83 -16.14
C LEU A 452 -8.17 -9.48 -17.60
N ASP A 453 -8.98 -9.97 -18.53
CA ASP A 453 -8.74 -9.87 -19.98
C ASP A 453 -9.11 -8.47 -20.55
N ASN A 454 -8.71 -8.23 -21.78
CA ASN A 454 -8.79 -6.94 -22.46
C ASN A 454 -10.22 -6.37 -22.49
N GLY A 455 -10.35 -5.13 -22.00
CA GLY A 455 -11.60 -4.38 -21.95
C GLY A 455 -12.52 -4.73 -20.78
N LEU A 456 -12.18 -5.73 -19.94
CA LEU A 456 -12.91 -5.99 -18.70
C LEU A 456 -12.66 -4.86 -17.69
N THR A 457 -13.69 -4.50 -16.92
CA THR A 457 -13.53 -3.67 -15.71
C THR A 457 -13.82 -4.50 -14.48
N PHE A 458 -12.83 -4.73 -13.62
CA PHE A 458 -13.05 -5.20 -12.26
C PHE A 458 -13.30 -3.99 -11.36
N SER A 459 -14.51 -3.87 -10.84
CA SER A 459 -14.95 -2.76 -9.98
C SER A 459 -15.01 -3.24 -8.54
N TYR A 460 -14.04 -2.85 -7.72
CA TYR A 460 -14.06 -3.02 -6.28
C TYR A 460 -15.07 -2.03 -5.66
N ASP A 461 -16.24 -2.54 -5.29
CA ASP A 461 -17.39 -1.77 -4.80
C ASP A 461 -18.10 -2.52 -3.66
N PRO A 462 -17.38 -3.00 -2.62
CA PRO A 462 -18.01 -3.76 -1.56
C PRO A 462 -19.07 -2.93 -0.84
N ILE A 463 -20.15 -3.58 -0.38
CA ILE A 463 -21.18 -2.94 0.47
C ILE A 463 -20.66 -2.83 1.93
N SER A 464 -19.46 -2.29 2.08
CA SER A 464 -18.75 -2.03 3.33
C SER A 464 -17.66 -0.98 3.12
N SER A 465 -17.06 -0.48 4.20
CA SER A 465 -15.89 0.41 4.13
C SER A 465 -14.55 -0.34 4.07
N SER A 466 -14.57 -1.67 3.85
CA SER A 466 -13.35 -2.47 3.85
C SER A 466 -12.53 -2.24 2.58
N SER A 467 -11.22 -2.03 2.74
CA SER A 467 -10.25 -1.85 1.65
C SER A 467 -9.56 -3.15 1.22
N GLN A 468 -9.72 -4.24 1.96
CA GLN A 468 -8.89 -5.45 1.86
C GLN A 468 -9.71 -6.73 1.60
N LEU A 469 -10.83 -6.64 0.89
CA LEU A 469 -11.65 -7.82 0.57
C LEU A 469 -11.17 -8.58 -0.68
N LEU A 470 -10.17 -8.05 -1.40
CA LEU A 470 -9.42 -8.78 -2.43
C LEU A 470 -8.05 -9.15 -1.86
N GLY A 471 -7.96 -10.33 -1.24
CA GLY A 471 -6.79 -10.79 -0.52
C GLY A 471 -5.79 -11.55 -1.40
N PHE A 472 -4.50 -11.26 -1.19
CA PHE A 472 -3.38 -12.04 -1.70
C PHE A 472 -2.78 -12.79 -0.51
N ILE A 473 -2.63 -14.12 -0.64
CA ILE A 473 -2.12 -14.92 0.48
C ILE A 473 -0.63 -14.67 0.72
N ASP A 474 0.16 -14.58 -0.35
CA ASP A 474 1.59 -14.22 -0.30
C ASP A 474 2.08 -13.61 -1.63
N GLU A 475 3.39 -13.38 -1.76
CA GLU A 475 4.01 -12.73 -2.94
C GLU A 475 3.80 -13.49 -4.26
N THR A 476 3.47 -14.78 -4.17
CA THR A 476 3.21 -15.66 -5.31
C THR A 476 1.75 -15.64 -5.77
N SER A 477 0.86 -15.01 -5.00
CA SER A 477 -0.51 -14.70 -5.42
C SER A 477 -0.50 -13.57 -6.45
N MET A 478 -1.04 -13.82 -7.64
CA MET A 478 -0.95 -12.90 -8.78
C MET A 478 -2.32 -12.39 -9.25
N LEU A 479 -2.41 -11.07 -9.42
CA LEU A 479 -3.46 -10.43 -10.22
C LEU A 479 -2.83 -9.93 -11.52
N ILE A 480 -3.37 -10.31 -12.67
CA ILE A 480 -2.90 -9.88 -13.98
C ILE A 480 -3.93 -8.99 -14.64
N LEU A 481 -3.49 -7.82 -15.10
CA LEU A 481 -4.23 -6.96 -16.02
C LEU A 481 -3.69 -7.15 -17.45
N ASP A 482 -4.49 -7.75 -18.32
CA ASP A 482 -4.16 -7.97 -19.74
C ASP A 482 -4.99 -7.04 -20.65
N GLY A 483 -4.92 -5.73 -20.37
CA GLY A 483 -5.73 -4.72 -21.05
C GLY A 483 -7.03 -4.38 -20.32
N ALA A 484 -7.11 -4.74 -19.04
CA ALA A 484 -8.26 -4.53 -18.18
C ALA A 484 -8.16 -3.23 -17.38
N THR A 485 -9.28 -2.86 -16.76
CA THR A 485 -9.39 -1.76 -15.80
C THR A 485 -9.61 -2.31 -14.40
N LEU A 486 -8.78 -1.90 -13.45
CA LEU A 486 -9.05 -2.04 -12.02
C LEU A 486 -9.64 -0.71 -11.52
N HIS A 487 -10.93 -0.75 -11.19
CA HIS A 487 -11.69 0.39 -10.70
C HIS A 487 -12.05 0.20 -9.23
N THR A 488 -12.05 1.27 -8.44
CA THR A 488 -12.52 1.25 -7.06
C THR A 488 -13.46 2.41 -6.73
N VAL A 489 -14.60 2.08 -6.13
CA VAL A 489 -15.61 3.05 -5.65
C VAL A 489 -15.28 3.56 -4.25
N THR A 490 -14.67 2.68 -3.45
CA THR A 490 -14.14 2.95 -2.11
C THR A 490 -12.60 2.83 -2.16
N ASN A 491 -11.93 2.74 -1.02
CA ASN A 491 -10.52 2.44 -0.96
C ASN A 491 -10.25 0.98 -1.33
N LEU A 492 -9.17 0.76 -2.07
CA LEU A 492 -8.66 -0.59 -2.38
C LEU A 492 -7.19 -0.67 -1.99
N GLU A 493 -6.89 -1.48 -0.99
CA GLU A 493 -5.53 -1.76 -0.55
C GLU A 493 -5.06 -3.10 -1.11
N LEU A 494 -4.05 -3.05 -1.98
CA LEU A 494 -3.35 -4.20 -2.50
C LEU A 494 -2.12 -4.44 -1.62
N ILE A 495 -2.04 -5.63 -1.01
CA ILE A 495 -0.94 -6.01 -0.10
C ILE A 495 -0.52 -7.46 -0.37
N ARG A 496 0.72 -7.79 -0.03
CA ARG A 496 1.36 -9.12 -0.05
C ARG A 496 1.61 -9.76 -1.40
N GLY A 497 0.85 -9.44 -2.44
CA GLY A 497 0.90 -10.14 -3.74
C GLY A 497 1.69 -9.44 -4.85
N THR A 498 1.45 -9.89 -6.08
CA THR A 498 2.03 -9.32 -7.30
C THR A 498 0.94 -8.89 -8.29
N LEU A 499 1.02 -7.66 -8.79
CA LEU A 499 0.23 -7.11 -9.88
C LEU A 499 1.04 -7.18 -11.17
N GLY A 500 0.63 -8.02 -12.11
CA GLY A 500 1.25 -8.15 -13.43
C GLY A 500 0.50 -7.35 -14.49
N ILE A 501 1.21 -6.59 -15.32
CA ILE A 501 0.62 -5.81 -16.42
C ILE A 501 1.15 -6.34 -17.76
N LEU A 502 0.29 -7.01 -18.54
CA LEU A 502 0.65 -7.67 -19.81
C LEU A 502 0.33 -6.83 -21.06
N ARG A 503 -0.69 -5.98 -20.97
CA ARG A 503 -1.07 -4.98 -22.00
C ARG A 503 -1.43 -3.68 -21.31
N ASN A 504 -1.57 -2.61 -22.09
CA ASN A 504 -1.92 -1.30 -21.57
C ASN A 504 -3.20 -1.38 -20.74
N SER A 505 -3.07 -1.18 -19.44
CA SER A 505 -4.12 -1.43 -18.45
C SER A 505 -4.35 -0.19 -17.61
N TYR A 506 -5.50 -0.14 -16.95
CA TYR A 506 -6.02 1.09 -16.38
C TYR A 506 -6.31 0.92 -14.89
N LEU A 507 -6.01 1.96 -14.12
CA LEU A 507 -6.41 2.14 -12.73
C LEU A 507 -7.36 3.33 -12.65
N SER A 508 -8.39 3.23 -11.81
CA SER A 508 -9.32 4.34 -11.56
C SER A 508 -9.87 4.26 -10.15
N SER A 509 -9.91 5.40 -9.44
CA SER A 509 -10.58 5.48 -8.14
C SER A 509 -11.54 6.67 -8.08
N GLU A 510 -12.62 6.53 -7.32
CA GLU A 510 -13.58 7.63 -7.03
C GLU A 510 -13.05 8.66 -6.00
N ALA A 511 -11.77 8.57 -5.62
CA ALA A 511 -11.10 9.59 -4.80
C ALA A 511 -11.24 10.97 -5.45
N SER A 512 -11.79 11.91 -4.68
CA SER A 512 -12.16 13.25 -5.19
C SER A 512 -11.20 14.36 -4.75
N ASP A 513 -10.47 14.15 -3.65
CA ASP A 513 -9.42 15.05 -3.20
C ASP A 513 -8.06 14.53 -3.69
N PRO A 514 -7.40 15.20 -4.64
CA PRO A 514 -6.10 14.77 -5.16
C PRO A 514 -4.98 14.80 -4.12
N PHE A 515 -5.19 15.41 -2.95
CA PHE A 515 -4.21 15.48 -1.86
C PHE A 515 -4.53 14.56 -0.69
N ASP A 516 -5.66 13.85 -0.69
CA ASP A 516 -6.00 12.94 0.41
C ASP A 516 -5.28 11.60 0.24
N ALA A 517 -4.35 11.33 1.16
CA ALA A 517 -3.57 10.09 1.18
C ALA A 517 -4.31 8.93 1.86
N GLU A 518 -5.56 9.16 2.28
CA GLU A 518 -6.45 8.14 2.82
C GLU A 518 -7.53 7.74 1.80
N GLN A 519 -7.45 8.22 0.55
CA GLN A 519 -8.39 7.85 -0.51
C GLN A 519 -7.66 7.33 -1.76
N GLY A 520 -8.15 6.22 -2.35
CA GLY A 520 -7.72 5.75 -3.66
C GLY A 520 -7.36 4.26 -3.74
N ILE A 521 -6.42 3.94 -4.63
CA ILE A 521 -5.80 2.61 -4.75
C ILE A 521 -4.44 2.66 -4.08
N PHE A 522 -4.21 1.78 -3.11
CA PHE A 522 -2.99 1.72 -2.32
C PHE A 522 -2.17 0.50 -2.72
N PHE A 523 -0.88 0.71 -2.90
CA PHE A 523 0.12 -0.34 -3.03
C PHE A 523 0.89 -0.42 -1.72
N GLY A 524 0.61 -1.45 -0.94
CA GLY A 524 1.17 -1.67 0.39
C GLY A 524 0.37 -1.00 1.52
N ASP A 525 0.74 -1.31 2.76
CA ASP A 525 0.12 -0.78 3.99
C ASP A 525 1.16 -0.33 5.04
N LEU A 526 2.38 0.03 4.60
CA LEU A 526 3.55 0.34 5.43
C LEU A 526 4.05 -0.86 6.28
N VAL A 527 3.54 -2.07 6.04
CA VAL A 527 3.98 -3.32 6.69
C VAL A 527 4.21 -4.43 5.66
N ASN A 528 3.25 -4.59 4.75
CA ASN A 528 3.19 -5.56 3.67
C ASN A 528 3.29 -4.80 2.34
N ASP A 529 4.16 -5.26 1.46
CA ASP A 529 4.35 -4.68 0.13
C ASP A 529 3.42 -5.31 -0.91
N MET A 530 3.16 -4.59 -1.99
CA MET A 530 2.56 -5.09 -3.22
C MET A 530 3.55 -4.92 -4.37
N PHE A 531 3.94 -6.02 -5.01
CA PHE A 531 4.83 -5.97 -6.16
C PHE A 531 4.06 -5.58 -7.42
N CYS A 532 4.68 -4.77 -8.28
CA CYS A 532 4.11 -4.38 -9.58
C CYS A 532 5.11 -4.70 -10.68
N GLN A 533 4.72 -5.56 -11.62
CA GLN A 533 5.57 -6.03 -12.70
C GLN A 533 4.93 -5.69 -14.04
N ILE A 534 5.62 -4.88 -14.85
CA ILE A 534 5.13 -4.46 -16.16
C ILE A 534 5.99 -5.10 -17.25
N VAL A 535 5.38 -5.69 -18.27
CA VAL A 535 6.14 -6.23 -19.41
C VAL A 535 6.78 -5.10 -20.26
N PRO A 536 7.86 -5.37 -21.02
CA PRO A 536 8.52 -4.32 -21.79
C PRO A 536 7.61 -3.60 -22.79
N GLY A 537 7.58 -2.26 -22.73
CA GLY A 537 6.82 -1.43 -23.68
C GLY A 537 5.33 -1.25 -23.35
N VAL A 538 4.89 -1.74 -22.18
CA VAL A 538 3.50 -1.63 -21.73
C VAL A 538 3.32 -0.52 -20.71
N HIS A 539 2.14 0.09 -20.72
CA HIS A 539 1.79 1.22 -19.87
C HIS A 539 0.75 0.81 -18.81
N LEU A 540 0.94 1.27 -17.57
CA LEU A 540 -0.10 1.29 -16.55
C LEU A 540 -0.61 2.72 -16.41
N ILE A 541 -1.91 2.93 -16.55
CA ILE A 541 -2.50 4.26 -16.71
C ILE A 541 -3.51 4.51 -15.60
N LEU A 542 -3.23 5.47 -14.72
CA LEU A 542 -4.20 5.98 -13.76
C LEU A 542 -5.10 7.01 -14.45
N THR A 543 -6.31 6.62 -14.82
CA THR A 543 -7.23 7.48 -15.58
C THR A 543 -7.93 8.51 -14.71
N GLN A 544 -8.11 8.22 -13.42
CA GLN A 544 -8.78 9.10 -12.46
C GLN A 544 -8.41 8.76 -11.01
N GLY A 545 -8.37 9.79 -10.16
CA GLY A 545 -8.26 9.68 -8.71
C GLY A 545 -6.83 9.48 -8.23
N ASN A 546 -6.64 8.75 -7.14
CA ASN A 546 -5.38 8.69 -6.41
C ASN A 546 -4.77 7.29 -6.48
N LEU A 547 -3.47 7.25 -6.81
CA LEU A 547 -2.61 6.09 -6.61
C LEU A 547 -1.63 6.41 -5.48
N VAL A 548 -1.66 5.61 -4.41
CA VAL A 548 -0.87 5.83 -3.20
C VAL A 548 0.15 4.71 -3.03
N ASN A 549 1.43 5.08 -2.95
CA ASN A 549 2.51 4.15 -2.63
C ASN A 549 2.77 4.13 -1.13
N LYS A 550 2.62 2.95 -0.52
CA LYS A 550 2.87 2.62 0.88
C LYS A 550 3.80 1.40 1.02
N ASN A 551 4.45 0.98 -0.07
CA ASN A 551 5.42 -0.11 -0.05
C ASN A 551 6.69 0.32 0.70
N LEU A 552 7.19 -0.49 1.64
CA LEU A 552 8.49 -0.33 2.27
C LEU A 552 9.65 -0.70 1.32
N ILE A 553 9.44 -1.69 0.44
CA ILE A 553 10.44 -2.08 -0.55
C ILE A 553 10.41 -1.07 -1.70
N ILE A 554 11.46 -0.24 -1.79
CA ILE A 554 11.57 0.83 -2.79
C ILE A 554 11.54 0.30 -4.22
N SER A 555 12.03 -0.91 -4.46
CA SER A 555 12.11 -1.57 -5.77
C SER A 555 10.98 -2.59 -6.00
N SER A 556 9.85 -2.42 -5.30
CA SER A 556 8.65 -3.24 -5.44
C SER A 556 8.00 -3.12 -6.84
N TRP A 557 8.32 -2.04 -7.56
CA TRP A 557 7.88 -1.81 -8.93
C TRP A 557 9.03 -2.07 -9.91
N ASN A 558 8.74 -2.81 -10.99
CA ASN A 558 9.71 -3.09 -12.04
C ASN A 558 9.15 -2.74 -13.41
N LEU A 559 9.60 -1.60 -13.94
CA LEU A 559 9.38 -1.20 -15.34
C LEU A 559 10.71 -1.42 -16.09
N PRO A 560 10.80 -2.47 -16.92
CA PRO A 560 12.10 -3.01 -17.36
C PRO A 560 12.79 -2.20 -18.46
N VAL A 561 12.09 -1.26 -19.10
CA VAL A 561 12.62 -0.44 -20.20
C VAL A 561 11.99 0.96 -20.17
N ALA A 562 12.66 1.94 -20.77
CA ALA A 562 12.17 3.33 -20.82
C ALA A 562 10.86 3.52 -21.61
N SER A 563 10.43 2.53 -22.39
CA SER A 563 9.12 2.50 -23.05
C SER A 563 8.02 1.87 -22.19
N SER A 564 8.33 1.35 -21.00
CA SER A 564 7.34 0.96 -20.01
C SER A 564 7.03 2.18 -19.13
N VAL A 565 5.75 2.54 -19.01
CA VAL A 565 5.34 3.85 -18.47
C VAL A 565 4.28 3.68 -17.38
N LEU A 566 4.49 4.34 -16.24
CA LEU A 566 3.41 4.67 -15.31
C LEU A 566 2.86 6.03 -15.72
N ASN A 567 1.64 6.06 -16.26
CA ASN A 567 0.99 7.28 -16.69
C ASN A 567 -0.03 7.74 -15.62
N ILE A 568 0.22 8.90 -15.04
CA ILE A 568 -0.69 9.60 -14.14
C ILE A 568 -1.53 10.55 -14.99
N GLY A 569 -2.78 10.19 -15.24
CA GLY A 569 -3.70 10.94 -16.08
C GLY A 569 -3.97 12.36 -15.58
N SER A 570 -4.60 13.16 -16.44
CA SER A 570 -4.96 14.55 -16.11
C SER A 570 -5.85 14.64 -14.87
N ASN A 571 -5.49 15.52 -13.95
CA ASN A 571 -6.15 15.71 -12.65
C ASN A 571 -6.15 14.48 -11.73
N SER A 572 -5.31 13.48 -12.01
CA SER A 572 -5.06 12.34 -11.12
C SER A 572 -3.80 12.57 -10.29
N SER A 573 -3.65 11.78 -9.22
CA SER A 573 -2.56 11.96 -8.25
C SER A 573 -1.72 10.71 -8.09
N LEU A 574 -0.41 10.91 -8.05
CA LEU A 574 0.54 9.98 -7.44
C LEU A 574 0.93 10.51 -6.06
N ILE A 575 0.66 9.73 -5.03
CA ILE A 575 0.97 10.06 -3.63
C ILE A 575 2.02 9.07 -3.12
N LEU A 576 3.11 9.58 -2.58
CA LEU A 576 4.22 8.79 -2.05
C LEU A 576 4.30 8.98 -0.54
N GLU A 577 4.00 7.93 0.22
CA GLU A 577 4.28 7.86 1.66
C GLU A 577 5.67 7.28 1.94
N THR A 578 6.19 6.51 0.99
CA THR A 578 7.51 5.89 0.99
C THR A 578 8.17 6.07 -0.37
N ASP A 579 9.49 5.87 -0.42
CA ASP A 579 10.26 5.94 -1.66
C ASP A 579 9.73 4.93 -2.71
N LEU A 580 9.74 5.35 -3.97
CA LEU A 580 9.31 4.53 -5.10
C LEU A 580 10.36 4.58 -6.22
N ASP A 581 11.00 3.45 -6.48
CA ASP A 581 11.87 3.22 -7.63
C ASP A 581 11.14 2.39 -8.68
N LEU A 582 11.07 2.90 -9.92
CA LEU A 582 10.42 2.20 -11.04
C LEU A 582 11.43 1.46 -11.93
N GLY A 583 12.72 1.46 -11.59
CA GLY A 583 13.77 0.88 -12.41
C GLY A 583 14.07 1.71 -13.66
N LEU A 584 14.00 1.09 -14.84
CA LEU A 584 14.32 1.76 -16.11
C LEU A 584 13.12 2.47 -16.74
N GLY A 585 11.93 2.33 -16.15
CA GLY A 585 10.71 2.95 -16.63
C GLY A 585 10.63 4.46 -16.41
N VAL A 586 9.54 5.02 -16.93
CA VAL A 586 9.26 6.45 -16.89
C VAL A 586 7.92 6.70 -16.19
N VAL A 587 7.84 7.76 -15.38
CA VAL A 587 6.57 8.34 -14.96
C VAL A 587 6.18 9.47 -15.90
N GLN A 588 4.99 9.38 -16.48
CA GLN A 588 4.40 10.43 -17.31
C GLN A 588 3.25 11.08 -16.56
N PHE A 589 3.31 12.39 -16.36
CA PHE A 589 2.22 13.17 -15.75
C PHE A 589 1.45 13.93 -16.83
N GLY A 590 0.13 13.70 -16.87
CA GLY A 590 -0.81 14.46 -17.70
C GLY A 590 -1.01 15.89 -17.21
N ASP A 591 -1.72 16.70 -18.00
CA ASP A 591 -2.01 18.09 -17.64
C ASP A 591 -2.87 18.18 -16.37
N GLY A 592 -2.45 18.99 -15.41
CA GLY A 592 -3.12 19.16 -14.12
C GLY A 592 -2.95 17.98 -13.17
N ALA A 593 -2.06 17.03 -13.45
CA ALA A 593 -1.77 15.93 -12.52
C ALA A 593 -1.07 16.43 -11.24
N TYR A 594 -1.11 15.60 -10.20
CA TYR A 594 -0.55 15.91 -8.89
C TYR A 594 0.52 14.90 -8.49
N LEU A 595 1.61 15.39 -7.90
CA LEU A 595 2.59 14.59 -7.19
C LEU A 595 2.66 15.09 -5.74
N LYS A 596 2.23 14.24 -4.80
CA LYS A 596 2.33 14.51 -3.37
C LYS A 596 3.38 13.60 -2.75
N ARG A 597 4.28 14.17 -1.97
CA ARG A 597 5.25 13.44 -1.15
C ARG A 597 5.00 13.72 0.32
N ILE A 598 4.96 12.67 1.12
CA ILE A 598 4.82 12.77 2.58
C ILE A 598 6.19 12.50 3.21
N GLY A 599 6.60 13.38 4.12
CA GLY A 599 7.91 13.34 4.76
C GLY A 599 9.04 13.42 3.73
N GLY A 600 9.97 12.46 3.82
CA GLY A 600 11.14 12.37 2.95
C GLY A 600 10.93 11.59 1.64
N ALA A 601 9.77 10.96 1.43
CA ALA A 601 9.56 9.97 0.36
C ALA A 601 9.97 10.48 -1.03
N ASP A 602 10.82 9.77 -1.77
CA ASP A 602 11.36 10.15 -3.09
C ASP A 602 10.81 9.29 -4.25
N LEU A 603 10.71 9.89 -5.44
CA LEU A 603 10.43 9.19 -6.68
C LEU A 603 11.73 8.99 -7.47
N VAL A 604 12.16 7.75 -7.63
CA VAL A 604 13.36 7.37 -8.39
C VAL A 604 12.94 6.82 -9.76
N SER A 605 12.79 7.73 -10.73
CA SER A 605 12.48 7.39 -12.12
C SER A 605 12.74 8.60 -13.02
N SER A 606 12.76 8.38 -14.34
CA SER A 606 12.68 9.49 -15.30
C SER A 606 11.26 10.05 -15.31
N VAL A 607 11.11 11.37 -15.30
CA VAL A 607 9.81 12.04 -15.24
C VAL A 607 9.57 12.86 -16.52
N ASN A 608 8.43 12.61 -17.17
CA ASN A 608 7.93 13.37 -18.30
C ASN A 608 6.65 14.12 -17.91
N LEU A 609 6.49 15.35 -18.43
CA LEU A 609 5.34 16.20 -18.16
C LEU A 609 4.66 16.59 -19.48
N ASP A 610 3.38 16.29 -19.61
CA ASP A 610 2.56 16.72 -20.76
C ASP A 610 1.93 18.11 -20.55
N GLY A 611 1.90 18.60 -19.30
CA GLY A 611 1.29 19.86 -18.91
C GLY A 611 1.70 20.36 -17.53
N ALA A 612 0.82 21.11 -16.86
CA ALA A 612 1.10 21.62 -15.52
C ALA A 612 1.09 20.49 -14.48
N LEU A 613 2.14 20.41 -13.66
CA LEU A 613 2.23 19.50 -12.52
C LEU A 613 2.09 20.30 -11.23
N THR A 614 1.16 19.89 -10.36
CA THR A 614 1.08 20.43 -9.00
C THR A 614 1.87 19.52 -8.06
N TYR A 615 2.81 20.11 -7.32
CA TYR A 615 3.71 19.39 -6.44
C TYR A 615 3.53 19.85 -4.98
N SER A 616 3.42 18.90 -4.05
CA SER A 616 3.27 19.16 -2.62
C SER A 616 4.20 18.27 -1.79
N ILE A 617 4.90 18.87 -0.82
CA ILE A 617 5.65 18.16 0.22
C ILE A 617 5.00 18.51 1.56
N ILE A 618 4.60 17.51 2.33
CA ILE A 618 4.19 17.68 3.73
C ILE A 618 5.32 17.15 4.59
N SER A 619 5.96 18.03 5.36
CA SER A 619 7.08 17.72 6.26
C SER A 619 6.67 16.89 7.46
#